data_AF-A0A2V8SW03-F1
#
_entry.id   AF-A0A2V8SW03-F1
#
_cell.length_a   1.000
_cell.length_b   1.000
_cell.length_c   1.000
_cell.angle_alpha   90.00
_cell.angle_beta   90.00
_cell.angle_gamma   90.00
#
_symmetry.space_group_name_H-M   'P 1'
#
loop_
_entity.id
_entity.type
_entity.pdbx_description
1 polymer ?
#
loop_
_entity_poly.entity_id
_entity_poly.type
_entity_poly.pdbx_seq_one_letter_code
_entity_poly.pdbx_strand_id
1 'polypeptide(L)'
;MLVGLGNTNFDAERFEEAGRWYEAALRQQPDNVNLRTDLGLAFFFREPRDIERAVREFRASLTRDPNHVQTLQNLTVALITKGDAEAARATLSKLESVSPQNPALPRLRADLEKLSGLAQGPTEKSAAVTGGK
;
A
#
# COMPACT_ATOMS: atom_id res chain seq x y z
N MET A 1 -15.43 13.46 -18.87
CA MET A 1 -14.17 12.72 -19.06
C MET A 1 -14.17 11.51 -18.13
N LEU A 2 -13.71 10.34 -18.58
CA LEU A 2 -13.79 9.08 -17.79
C LEU A 2 -13.10 9.19 -16.42
N VAL A 3 -11.94 9.82 -16.37
CA VAL A 3 -11.21 10.09 -15.12
C VAL A 3 -12.06 10.89 -14.13
N GLY A 4 -12.73 11.96 -14.61
CA GLY A 4 -13.61 12.77 -13.76
C GLY A 4 -14.78 11.97 -13.19
N LEU A 5 -15.36 11.04 -13.95
CA LEU A 5 -16.39 10.13 -13.43
C LEU A 5 -15.83 9.18 -12.38
N GLY A 6 -14.60 8.67 -12.58
CA GLY A 6 -13.89 7.89 -11.58
C GLY A 6 -13.74 8.66 -10.27
N ASN A 7 -13.18 9.87 -10.33
CA ASN A 7 -12.96 10.73 -9.17
C ASN A 7 -14.28 11.07 -8.47
N THR A 8 -15.32 11.49 -9.20
CA THR A 8 -16.64 11.81 -8.61
C THR A 8 -17.31 10.60 -7.94
N ASN A 9 -17.09 9.38 -8.44
CA ASN A 9 -17.58 8.18 -7.77
C ASN A 9 -16.72 7.85 -6.55
N PHE A 10 -15.41 8.03 -6.64
CA PHE A 10 -14.49 7.81 -5.53
C PHE A 10 -14.75 8.76 -4.36
N ASP A 11 -14.93 10.06 -4.63
CA ASP A 11 -15.26 11.08 -3.63
C ASP A 11 -16.62 10.82 -2.96
N ALA A 12 -17.52 10.14 -3.67
CA ALA A 12 -18.81 9.70 -3.16
C ALA A 12 -18.76 8.30 -2.51
N GLU A 13 -17.57 7.76 -2.25
CA GLU A 13 -17.32 6.43 -1.66
C GLU A 13 -17.93 5.26 -2.45
N ARG A 14 -18.29 5.49 -3.72
CA ARG A 14 -18.77 4.48 -4.66
C ARG A 14 -17.58 3.83 -5.36
N PHE A 15 -16.80 3.10 -4.58
CA PHE A 15 -15.50 2.59 -5.02
C PHE A 15 -15.60 1.58 -6.17
N GLU A 16 -16.64 0.75 -6.20
CA GLU A 16 -16.85 -0.19 -7.29
C GLU A 16 -17.15 0.55 -8.61
N GLU A 17 -18.01 1.57 -8.58
CA GLU A 17 -18.26 2.47 -9.72
C GLU A 17 -16.99 3.19 -10.16
N ALA A 18 -16.23 3.73 -9.19
CA ALA A 18 -14.98 4.43 -9.46
C ALA A 18 -13.99 3.52 -10.18
N GLY A 19 -13.83 2.28 -9.71
CA GLY A 19 -13.00 1.26 -10.34
C GLY A 19 -13.36 1.01 -11.80
N ARG A 20 -14.66 0.88 -12.12
CA ARG A 20 -15.12 0.70 -13.51
C ARG A 20 -14.73 1.87 -14.42
N TRP A 21 -14.82 3.11 -13.92
CA TRP A 21 -14.43 4.29 -14.67
C TRP A 21 -12.91 4.42 -14.82
N TYR A 22 -12.14 4.07 -13.79
CA TYR A 22 -10.68 4.04 -13.88
C TYR A 22 -10.19 2.96 -14.84
N GLU A 23 -10.77 1.77 -14.83
CA GLU A 23 -10.48 0.72 -15.83
C GLU A 23 -10.80 1.20 -17.25
N ALA A 24 -11.91 1.93 -17.44
CA ALA A 24 -12.24 2.52 -18.74
C ALA A 24 -11.24 3.60 -19.18
N ALA A 25 -10.78 4.44 -18.27
CA ALA A 25 -9.77 5.45 -18.55
C ALA A 25 -8.40 4.81 -18.88
N LEU A 26 -8.01 3.76 -18.16
CA LEU A 26 -6.78 3.01 -18.40
C LEU A 26 -6.75 2.32 -19.77
N ARG A 27 -7.90 1.91 -20.33
CA ARG A 27 -7.93 1.40 -21.71
C ARG A 27 -7.50 2.46 -22.74
N GLN A 28 -7.68 3.74 -22.44
CA GLN A 28 -7.23 4.84 -23.29
C GLN A 28 -5.81 5.30 -22.96
N GLN A 29 -5.39 5.12 -21.70
CA GLN A 29 -4.09 5.56 -21.18
C GLN A 29 -3.44 4.43 -20.37
N PRO A 30 -2.97 3.34 -21.02
CA PRO A 30 -2.54 2.13 -20.33
C PRO A 30 -1.31 2.32 -19.43
N ASP A 31 -0.53 3.36 -19.68
CA ASP A 31 0.70 3.66 -18.93
C ASP A 31 0.53 4.79 -17.90
N ASN A 32 -0.71 5.24 -17.66
CA ASN A 32 -0.96 6.28 -16.67
C ASN A 32 -0.84 5.73 -15.24
N VAL A 33 0.25 6.12 -14.59
CA VAL A 33 0.65 5.74 -13.21
C VAL A 33 -0.41 6.18 -12.18
N ASN A 34 -0.95 7.39 -12.32
CA ASN A 34 -1.97 7.92 -11.41
C ASN A 34 -3.27 7.10 -11.51
N LEU A 35 -3.74 6.82 -12.72
CA LEU A 35 -4.96 6.02 -12.90
C LEU A 35 -4.82 4.59 -12.37
N ARG A 36 -3.65 3.96 -12.50
CA ARG A 36 -3.39 2.66 -11.86
C ARG A 36 -3.40 2.76 -10.34
N THR A 37 -2.89 3.86 -9.80
CA THR A 37 -2.92 4.14 -8.35
C THR A 37 -4.35 4.35 -7.86
N ASP A 38 -5.15 5.14 -8.57
CA ASP A 38 -6.54 5.40 -8.21
C ASP A 38 -7.40 4.12 -8.31
N LEU A 39 -7.14 3.28 -9.32
CA LEU A 39 -7.76 1.96 -9.42
C LEU A 39 -7.38 1.05 -8.24
N GLY A 40 -6.11 1.05 -7.83
CA GLY A 40 -5.66 0.31 -6.64
C GLY A 40 -6.37 0.79 -5.36
N LEU A 41 -6.56 2.10 -5.20
CA LEU A 41 -7.33 2.67 -4.09
C LEU A 41 -8.80 2.25 -4.13
N ALA A 42 -9.42 2.22 -5.31
CA ALA A 42 -10.80 1.75 -5.46
C ALA A 42 -10.95 0.30 -4.96
N PHE A 43 -10.02 -0.60 -5.31
CA PHE A 43 -10.01 -1.97 -4.78
C PHE A 43 -9.71 -2.05 -3.28
N PHE A 44 -8.89 -1.13 -2.76
CA PHE A 44 -8.54 -1.08 -1.35
C PHE A 44 -9.74 -0.67 -0.45
N PHE A 45 -10.61 0.22 -0.94
CA PHE A 45 -11.71 0.80 -0.18
C PHE A 45 -13.09 0.20 -0.46
N ARG A 46 -13.29 -0.48 -1.59
CA ARG A 46 -14.58 -1.12 -1.89
C ARG A 46 -15.00 -2.15 -0.83
N GLU A 47 -16.28 -2.54 -0.86
CA GLU A 47 -16.83 -3.61 -0.03
C GLU A 47 -17.39 -4.74 -0.93
N PRO A 48 -16.93 -6.00 -0.79
CA PRO A 48 -15.81 -6.43 0.05
C PRO A 48 -14.46 -5.93 -0.47
N ARG A 49 -13.56 -5.59 0.45
CA ARG A 49 -12.21 -5.11 0.14
C ARG A 49 -11.43 -6.17 -0.63
N ASP A 50 -10.66 -5.72 -1.62
CA ASP A 50 -9.80 -6.59 -2.44
C ASP A 50 -8.36 -6.09 -2.36
N ILE A 51 -7.70 -6.45 -1.25
CA ILE A 51 -6.35 -6.00 -0.92
C ILE A 51 -5.33 -6.59 -1.91
N GLU A 52 -5.53 -7.84 -2.32
CA GLU A 52 -4.71 -8.51 -3.32
C GLU A 52 -4.71 -7.74 -4.65
N ARG A 53 -5.88 -7.33 -5.12
CA ARG A 53 -6.00 -6.56 -6.36
C ARG A 53 -5.44 -5.15 -6.20
N ALA A 54 -5.67 -4.49 -5.07
CA ALA A 54 -5.04 -3.21 -4.76
C ALA A 54 -3.50 -3.28 -4.85
N VAL A 55 -2.90 -4.27 -4.19
CA VAL A 55 -1.44 -4.51 -4.24
C VAL A 55 -0.95 -4.77 -5.67
N ARG A 56 -1.69 -5.54 -6.47
CA ARG A 56 -1.35 -5.78 -7.89
C ARG A 56 -1.33 -4.50 -8.70
N GLU A 57 -2.36 -3.65 -8.59
CA GLU A 57 -2.43 -2.40 -9.35
C GLU A 57 -1.36 -1.40 -8.92
N PHE A 58 -1.06 -1.31 -7.61
CA PHE A 58 0.05 -0.50 -7.12
C PHE A 58 1.41 -0.99 -7.63
N ARG A 59 1.66 -2.31 -7.66
CA ARG A 59 2.89 -2.86 -8.24
C ARG A 59 2.98 -2.61 -9.75
N ALA A 60 1.87 -2.68 -10.47
CA ALA A 60 1.82 -2.35 -11.90
C ALA A 60 2.11 -0.87 -12.15
N SER A 61 1.59 0.02 -11.30
CA SER A 61 1.93 1.45 -11.30
C SER A 61 3.43 1.69 -11.08
N LEU A 62 4.03 1.04 -10.08
CA LEU A 62 5.47 1.15 -9.80
C LEU A 62 6.38 0.50 -10.85
N THR A 63 5.85 -0.40 -11.67
CA THR A 63 6.60 -0.93 -12.83
C THR A 63 6.79 0.15 -13.90
N ARG A 64 5.89 1.14 -13.97
CA ARG A 64 5.97 2.28 -14.88
C ARG A 64 6.75 3.45 -14.28
N ASP A 65 6.51 3.77 -13.00
CA ASP A 65 7.29 4.74 -12.26
C ASP A 65 7.69 4.19 -10.87
N PRO A 66 8.93 3.65 -10.74
CA PRO A 66 9.42 3.08 -9.49
C PRO A 66 9.55 4.07 -8.32
N ASN A 67 9.50 5.38 -8.61
CA ASN A 67 9.65 6.44 -7.63
C ASN A 67 8.33 7.19 -7.37
N HIS A 68 7.19 6.66 -7.86
CA HIS A 68 5.91 7.33 -7.67
C HIS A 68 5.51 7.33 -6.18
N VAL A 69 5.67 8.49 -5.53
CA VAL A 69 5.57 8.65 -4.07
C VAL A 69 4.20 8.23 -3.54
N GLN A 70 3.12 8.62 -4.21
CA GLN A 70 1.75 8.28 -3.78
C GLN A 70 1.51 6.77 -3.84
N THR A 71 2.01 6.09 -4.87
CA THR A 71 1.87 4.63 -5.00
C THR A 71 2.72 3.90 -3.97
N LEU A 72 3.95 4.34 -3.71
CA LEU A 72 4.80 3.74 -2.67
C LEU A 72 4.14 3.84 -1.28
N GLN A 73 3.53 4.99 -0.97
CA GLN A 73 2.76 5.18 0.25
C GLN A 73 1.56 4.22 0.31
N ASN A 74 0.73 4.18 -0.72
CA ASN A 74 -0.48 3.35 -0.76
C ASN A 74 -0.16 1.85 -0.74
N LEU A 75 0.91 1.43 -1.44
CA LEU A 75 1.38 0.05 -1.41
C LEU A 75 1.88 -0.34 -0.02
N THR A 76 2.59 0.55 0.68
CA THR A 76 3.03 0.29 2.06
C THR A 76 1.82 0.04 2.97
N VAL A 77 0.78 0.88 2.89
CA VAL A 77 -0.47 0.69 3.66
C VAL A 77 -1.15 -0.63 3.29
N ALA A 78 -1.24 -0.95 2.00
CA ALA A 78 -1.88 -2.17 1.54
C ALA A 78 -1.15 -3.44 2.01
N LEU A 79 0.19 -3.43 1.99
CA LEU A 79 1.02 -4.55 2.46
C LEU A 79 0.93 -4.72 3.98
N ILE A 80 0.91 -3.63 4.75
CA ILE A 80 0.66 -3.69 6.20
C ILE A 80 -0.73 -4.27 6.47
N THR A 81 -1.76 -3.84 5.73
CA THR A 81 -3.13 -4.36 5.86
C THR A 81 -3.20 -5.85 5.55
N LYS A 82 -2.44 -6.30 4.53
CA LYS A 82 -2.33 -7.71 4.14
C LYS A 82 -1.55 -8.55 5.16
N GLY A 83 -0.77 -7.92 6.05
CA GLY A 83 0.12 -8.58 6.99
C GLY A 83 1.49 -8.97 6.39
N ASP A 84 1.82 -8.48 5.19
CA ASP A 84 3.09 -8.75 4.51
C ASP A 84 4.18 -7.77 4.98
N ALA A 85 4.71 -8.03 6.18
CA ALA A 85 5.67 -7.15 6.85
C ALA A 85 6.98 -6.99 6.07
N GLU A 86 7.45 -8.06 5.40
CA GLU A 86 8.69 -8.04 4.62
C GLU A 86 8.55 -7.10 3.41
N ALA A 87 7.50 -7.29 2.60
CA ALA A 87 7.29 -6.43 1.44
C ALA A 87 6.95 -4.99 1.86
N ALA A 88 6.21 -4.80 2.96
CA ALA A 88 5.92 -3.48 3.51
C ALA A 88 7.21 -2.74 3.90
N ARG A 89 8.14 -3.42 4.56
CA ARG A 89 9.46 -2.86 4.94
C ARG A 89 10.27 -2.43 3.73
N ALA A 90 10.34 -3.27 2.70
CA ALA A 90 11.05 -2.94 1.46
C ALA A 90 10.43 -1.72 0.76
N THR A 91 9.10 -1.65 0.68
CA THR A 91 8.38 -0.54 0.05
C THR A 91 8.53 0.76 0.86
N LEU A 92 8.46 0.69 2.19
CA LEU A 92 8.66 1.84 3.08
C LEU A 92 10.08 2.40 2.95
N SER A 93 11.10 1.54 2.93
CA SER A 93 12.49 1.98 2.73
C SER A 93 12.67 2.71 1.39
N LYS A 94 12.00 2.24 0.33
CA LYS A 94 11.99 2.94 -0.95
C LYS A 94 11.29 4.31 -0.86
N LEU A 95 10.16 4.40 -0.18
CA LEU A 95 9.45 5.66 0.06
C LEU A 95 10.33 6.67 0.81
N GLU A 96 11.04 6.23 1.85
CA GLU A 96 11.97 7.05 2.62
C GLU A 96 13.11 7.60 1.77
N SER A 97 13.67 6.77 0.88
CA SER A 97 14.73 7.18 -0.02
C SER A 97 14.27 8.22 -1.03
N VAL A 98 13.05 8.08 -1.57
CA VAL A 98 12.52 8.97 -2.62
C VAL A 98 11.91 10.25 -2.04
N SER A 99 11.29 10.15 -0.87
CA SER A 99 10.62 11.27 -0.20
C SER A 99 10.86 11.25 1.31
N PRO A 100 12.08 11.64 1.76
CA PRO A 100 12.44 11.60 3.19
C PRO A 100 11.56 12.48 4.09
N GLN A 101 10.90 13.48 3.50
CA GLN A 101 10.00 14.42 4.18
C GLN A 101 8.53 14.02 4.06
N ASN A 102 8.21 12.83 3.54
CA ASN A 102 6.83 12.39 3.40
C ASN A 102 6.18 12.29 4.81
N PRO A 103 5.07 13.02 5.06
CA PRO A 103 4.46 13.10 6.39
C PRO A 103 3.85 11.78 6.87
N ALA A 104 3.61 10.82 5.98
CA ALA A 104 3.10 9.50 6.35
C ALA A 104 4.17 8.59 6.97
N LEU A 105 5.47 8.90 6.79
CA LEU A 105 6.56 8.02 7.23
C LEU A 105 6.50 7.66 8.72
N PRO A 106 6.28 8.60 9.68
CA PRO A 106 6.21 8.23 11.10
C PRO A 106 5.08 7.23 11.39
N ARG A 107 3.91 7.44 10.78
CA ARG A 107 2.75 6.55 10.94
C ARG A 107 3.03 5.17 10.33
N LEU A 108 3.54 5.12 9.10
CA LEU A 108 3.81 3.85 8.40
C LEU A 108 4.86 3.01 9.14
N ARG A 109 5.90 3.64 9.69
CA ARG A 109 6.87 2.95 10.56
C ARG A 109 6.19 2.35 11.79
N ALA A 110 5.40 3.15 12.51
CA ALA A 110 4.71 2.68 13.71
C ALA A 110 3.74 1.52 13.42
N ASP A 111 3.01 1.57 12.30
CA ASP A 111 2.09 0.51 11.89
C ASP A 111 2.85 -0.76 11.49
N LEU A 112 3.99 -0.63 10.80
CA LEU A 112 4.86 -1.77 10.45
C LEU A 112 5.55 -2.41 11.65
N GLU A 113 5.99 -1.62 12.64
CA GLU A 113 6.58 -2.15 13.87
C GLU A 113 5.57 -2.93 14.69
N LYS A 114 4.33 -2.45 14.79
CA LYS A 114 3.23 -3.20 15.43
C LYS A 114 3.00 -4.53 14.71
N LEU A 115 2.92 -4.52 13.38
CA LEU A 115 2.76 -5.75 12.60
C LEU A 115 3.93 -6.73 12.83
N SER A 116 5.16 -6.22 12.84
CA SER A 116 6.37 -7.03 13.05
C SER A 116 6.43 -7.61 14.47
N GLY A 117 6.03 -6.83 15.49
CA GLY A 117 5.96 -7.28 16.87
C GLY A 117 4.85 -8.32 17.10
N LEU A 118 3.73 -8.21 16.39
CA LEU A 118 2.68 -9.25 16.38
C LEU A 118 3.16 -10.55 15.71
N ALA A 119 3.96 -10.44 14.65
CA ALA A 119 4.56 -11.59 13.98
C ALA A 119 5.68 -12.25 14.81
N GLN A 120 6.27 -11.53 15.76
CA GLN A 120 7.35 -11.99 16.65
C GLN A 120 6.91 -12.19 18.11
N GLY A 121 5.64 -12.55 18.36
CA GLY A 121 5.14 -12.92 19.70
C GLY A 121 6.11 -13.85 20.46
N PRO A 122 6.17 -13.72 21.80
CA PRO A 122 7.42 -13.62 22.57
C PRO A 122 8.46 -14.66 22.17
N THR A 123 9.44 -14.28 21.36
CA THR A 123 10.73 -14.98 21.38
C THR A 123 11.37 -14.70 22.74
N GLU A 124 11.36 -15.74 23.59
CA GLU A 124 12.06 -15.84 24.86
C GLU A 124 13.42 -15.15 24.81
N LYS A 125 13.50 -13.92 25.33
CA LYS A 125 14.79 -13.32 25.67
C LYS A 125 15.05 -13.60 27.15
N SER A 126 15.87 -14.63 27.36
CA SER A 126 16.88 -14.76 28.40
C SER A 126 16.45 -15.21 29.79
N ALA A 127 16.71 -16.48 30.09
CA ALA A 127 17.42 -16.88 31.30
C ALA A 127 18.26 -18.16 31.06
N ALA A 128 19.23 -18.08 30.15
CA ALA A 128 20.45 -18.85 30.32
C ALA A 128 21.43 -17.98 31.11
N VAL A 129 22.12 -18.61 32.07
CA VAL A 129 23.19 -18.10 32.95
C VAL A 129 22.75 -17.69 34.36
N THR A 130 22.79 -18.67 35.25
CA THR A 130 23.75 -18.78 36.37
C THR A 130 23.95 -20.29 36.60
N GLY A 131 25.11 -20.89 36.31
CA GLY A 131 26.31 -20.87 37.16
C GLY A 131 25.98 -21.51 38.52
N GLY A 132 26.48 -22.67 38.96
CA GLY A 132 27.69 -23.40 38.67
C GLY A 132 28.07 -24.11 39.98
N LYS A 133 28.48 -25.39 39.86
CA LYS A 133 28.85 -26.35 40.91
C LYS A 133 27.72 -27.02 41.67
#